data_AF-A0A4D6NNR1-F1
#
_entry.id   AF-A0A4D6NNR1-F1
#
_cell.length_a   1.000
_cell.length_b   1.000
_cell.length_c   1.000
_cell.angle_alpha   90.00
_cell.angle_beta   90.00
_cell.angle_gamma   90.00
#
_symmetry.space_group_name_H-M   'P 1'
#
loop_
_entity.id
_entity.type
_entity.pdbx_description
1 polymer ?
#
loop_
_entity_poly.entity_id
_entity_poly.type
_entity_poly.pdbx_seq_one_letter_code
_entity_poly.pdbx_strand_id
1 'polypeptide(L)'
;MALLVRCLAARADYEELKEKNGGLELELEDLKGCIIQEHINSFQKCLRQAAFFYKAIDAFDARFDVNKDVIDGELVSEAGSSPEEEANKMAEGLDANIDDVVVMEDADEGTT
;
A
#
# COMPACT_ATOMS: atom_id res chain seq x y z
N MET A 1 -58.52 3.82 12.63
CA MET A 1 -57.94 2.54 13.12
C MET A 1 -56.99 1.89 12.12
N ALA A 2 -57.37 1.64 10.85
CA ALA A 2 -56.49 0.98 9.86
C ALA A 2 -55.16 1.71 9.52
N LEU A 3 -55.12 3.05 9.57
CA LEU A 3 -53.88 3.81 9.39
C LEU A 3 -52.89 3.57 10.54
N LEU A 4 -53.39 3.60 11.79
CA LEU A 4 -52.58 3.42 12.99
C LEU A 4 -51.90 2.04 13.02
N VAL A 5 -52.64 0.99 12.65
CA VAL A 5 -52.10 -0.38 12.55
C VAL A 5 -50.95 -0.45 11.55
N ARG A 6 -51.10 0.17 10.38
CA ARG A 6 -50.04 0.21 9.35
C ARG A 6 -48.81 0.99 9.81
N CYS A 7 -49.00 2.09 10.53
CA CYS A 7 -47.88 2.86 11.09
C CYS A 7 -47.10 2.07 12.16
N LEU A 8 -47.80 1.29 13.00
CA LEU A 8 -47.13 0.45 14.01
C LEU A 8 -46.37 -0.72 13.37
N ALA A 9 -46.93 -1.35 12.34
CA ALA A 9 -46.24 -2.39 11.58
C ALA A 9 -44.97 -1.85 10.92
N ALA A 10 -45.07 -0.74 10.18
CA ALA A 10 -43.92 -0.10 9.54
C ALA A 10 -42.84 0.32 10.55
N ARG A 11 -43.24 0.73 11.76
CA ARG A 11 -42.29 1.05 12.83
C ARG A 11 -41.56 -0.20 13.33
N ALA A 12 -42.28 -1.30 13.55
CA ALA A 12 -41.67 -2.55 13.98
C ALA A 12 -40.66 -3.05 12.92
N ASP A 13 -41.05 -3.04 11.65
CA ASP A 13 -40.18 -3.42 10.53
C ASP A 13 -38.93 -2.53 10.47
N TYR A 14 -39.07 -1.22 10.72
CA TYR A 14 -37.94 -0.29 10.75
C TYR A 14 -36.96 -0.59 11.90
N GLU A 15 -37.45 -0.84 13.11
CA GLU A 15 -36.56 -1.15 14.24
C GLU A 15 -35.84 -2.48 14.03
N GLU A 16 -36.52 -3.50 13.49
CA GLU A 16 -35.88 -4.78 13.13
C GLU A 16 -34.80 -4.59 12.06
N LEU A 17 -35.08 -3.81 11.01
CA LEU A 17 -34.10 -3.52 9.97
C LEU A 17 -32.89 -2.75 10.52
N LYS A 18 -33.14 -1.78 11.41
CA LYS A 18 -32.09 -1.00 12.07
C LYS A 18 -31.19 -1.87 12.94
N GLU A 19 -31.76 -2.80 13.70
CA GLU A 19 -30.99 -3.76 14.50
C GLU A 19 -30.12 -4.65 13.61
N LYS A 20 -30.68 -5.21 12.53
CA LYS A 20 -29.92 -6.02 11.56
C LYS A 20 -28.80 -5.22 10.90
N ASN A 21 -29.04 -3.96 10.53
CA ASN A 21 -28.02 -3.11 9.94
C ASN A 21 -26.84 -2.88 10.91
N GLY A 22 -27.12 -2.65 12.19
CA GLY A 22 -26.07 -2.55 13.21
C GLY A 22 -25.29 -3.85 13.39
N GLY A 23 -25.96 -5.00 13.30
CA GLY A 23 -25.30 -6.31 13.30
C GLY A 23 -24.34 -6.49 12.12
N LEU A 24 -24.79 -6.15 10.90
CA LEU A 24 -23.97 -6.24 9.69
C LEU A 24 -22.78 -5.28 9.70
N GLU A 25 -22.93 -4.08 10.27
CA GLU A 25 -21.82 -3.13 10.44
C GLU A 25 -20.70 -3.71 11.32
N LEU A 26 -21.07 -4.41 12.39
CA LEU A 26 -20.11 -5.09 13.28
C LEU A 26 -19.44 -6.28 12.59
N GLU A 27 -20.22 -7.14 11.92
CA GLU A 27 -19.67 -8.28 11.17
C GLU A 27 -18.72 -7.83 10.04
N LEU A 28 -19.01 -6.70 9.39
CA LEU A 28 -18.15 -6.13 8.37
C LEU A 28 -16.80 -5.68 8.95
N GLU A 29 -16.80 -5.07 10.13
CA GLU A 29 -15.57 -4.63 10.79
C GLU A 29 -14.72 -5.82 11.23
N ASP A 30 -15.35 -6.85 11.80
CA ASP A 30 -14.69 -8.11 12.16
C ASP A 30 -14.08 -8.78 10.91
N LEU A 31 -14.84 -8.84 9.81
CA LEU A 31 -14.36 -9.42 8.55
C LEU A 31 -13.15 -8.67 7.98
N LYS A 32 -13.15 -7.33 8.02
CA LYS A 32 -11.98 -6.53 7.62
C LYS A 32 -10.77 -6.86 8.48
N GLY A 33 -10.95 -6.97 9.79
CA GLY A 33 -9.89 -7.38 10.72
C GLY A 33 -9.32 -8.76 10.39
N CYS A 34 -10.19 -9.74 10.10
CA CYS A 34 -9.77 -11.07 9.67
C CYS A 34 -8.95 -11.06 8.37
N ILE A 35 -9.40 -10.30 7.37
CA ILE A 35 -8.70 -10.19 6.08
C ILE A 35 -7.30 -9.60 6.25
N ILE A 36 -7.19 -8.50 7.01
CA ILE A 36 -5.90 -7.84 7.29
C ILE A 36 -4.96 -8.82 8.02
N GLN A 37 -5.46 -9.53 9.04
CA GLN A 37 -4.64 -10.47 9.80
C GLN A 37 -4.15 -11.65 8.94
N GLU A 38 -5.02 -12.23 8.10
CA GLU A 38 -4.64 -13.31 7.19
C GLU A 38 -3.59 -12.88 6.16
N HIS A 39 -3.71 -11.64 5.66
CA HIS A 39 -2.72 -11.06 4.76
C HIS A 39 -1.35 -10.94 5.42
N ILE A 40 -1.29 -10.37 6.64
CA ILE A 40 -0.06 -10.26 7.44
C ILE A 40 0.53 -11.64 7.72
N ASN A 41 -0.29 -12.60 8.14
CA ASN A 41 0.13 -13.96 8.45
C ASN A 41 0.75 -14.64 7.22
N SER A 42 0.10 -14.53 6.06
CA SER A 42 0.54 -15.12 4.81
C SER A 42 1.86 -14.50 4.33
N PHE A 43 1.99 -13.17 4.39
CA PHE A 43 3.23 -12.46 4.07
C PHE A 43 4.39 -12.94 4.95
N GLN A 44 4.21 -12.94 6.28
CA GLN A 44 5.23 -13.40 7.22
C GLN A 44 5.58 -14.88 7.05
N LYS A 45 4.61 -15.71 6.64
CA LYS A 45 4.86 -17.12 6.34
C LYS A 45 5.75 -17.26 5.11
N CYS A 46 5.45 -16.56 4.03
CA CYS A 46 6.26 -16.54 2.82
C CYS A 46 7.68 -15.99 3.09
N LEU A 47 7.80 -14.93 3.88
CA LEU A 47 9.10 -14.35 4.23
C LEU A 47 9.96 -15.32 5.05
N ARG A 48 9.36 -16.03 6.03
CA ARG A 48 10.05 -17.09 6.78
C ARG A 48 10.50 -18.25 5.88
N GLN A 49 9.69 -18.63 4.89
CA GLN A 49 10.08 -19.62 3.89
C GLN A 49 11.26 -19.13 3.05
N ALA A 50 11.25 -17.87 2.62
CA ALA A 50 12.36 -17.26 1.87
C ALA A 50 13.65 -17.24 2.70
N ALA A 51 13.59 -16.80 3.96
CA ALA A 51 14.73 -16.80 4.89
C ALA A 51 15.29 -18.22 5.15
N PHE A 52 14.43 -19.24 5.13
CA PHE A 52 14.88 -20.63 5.26
C PHE A 52 15.77 -21.06 4.08
N PHE A 53 15.35 -20.76 2.85
CA PHE A 53 16.07 -21.13 1.62
C PHE A 53 17.28 -20.23 1.33
N TYR A 54 17.17 -18.93 1.62
CA TYR A 54 18.18 -17.93 1.27
C TYR A 54 18.76 -17.30 2.54
N LYS A 55 20.01 -17.67 2.86
CA LYS A 55 20.72 -17.19 4.06
C LYS A 55 20.98 -15.69 4.11
N ALA A 56 20.82 -14.99 2.98
CA ALA A 56 20.93 -13.54 2.89
C ALA A 56 19.65 -12.80 3.32
N ILE A 57 18.53 -13.51 3.47
CA ILE A 57 17.24 -12.93 3.88
C ILE A 57 17.09 -13.11 5.39
N ASP A 58 16.88 -11.99 6.09
CA ASP A 58 16.42 -11.98 7.47
C ASP A 58 14.91 -11.72 7.52
N ALA A 59 14.16 -12.63 8.15
CA ALA A 59 12.70 -12.52 8.27
C ALA A 59 12.24 -11.42 9.24
N PHE A 60 13.17 -10.83 10.00
CA PHE A 60 12.92 -9.71 10.90
C PHE A 60 13.46 -8.38 10.38
N ASP A 61 14.01 -8.36 9.16
CA ASP A 61 14.48 -7.12 8.52
C ASP A 61 13.30 -6.18 8.28
N ALA A 62 13.38 -4.97 8.87
CA ALA A 62 12.34 -3.96 8.79
C ALA A 62 12.07 -3.45 7.36
N ARG A 63 12.94 -3.76 6.39
CA ARG A 63 12.70 -3.48 4.97
C ARG A 63 11.54 -4.31 4.39
N PHE A 64 11.21 -5.46 5.00
CA PHE A 64 10.02 -6.23 4.65
C PHE A 64 8.81 -5.72 5.43
N ASP A 65 8.23 -4.62 4.95
CA ASP A 65 7.03 -4.02 5.52
C ASP A 65 5.81 -4.36 4.67
N VAL A 66 4.86 -5.07 5.25
CA VAL A 66 3.61 -5.48 4.59
C VAL A 66 2.71 -4.29 4.20
N ASN A 67 2.94 -3.11 4.78
CA ASN A 67 2.16 -1.90 4.47
C ASN A 67 2.78 -1.05 3.35
N LYS A 68 3.86 -1.53 2.72
CA LYS A 68 4.56 -0.83 1.64
C LYS A 68 4.52 -1.64 0.36
N ASP A 69 4.47 -0.92 -0.74
CA ASP A 69 4.61 -1.46 -2.09
C ASP A 69 5.89 -0.93 -2.75
N VAL A 70 6.33 -1.58 -3.83
CA VAL A 70 7.48 -1.16 -4.63
C VAL A 70 7.00 -0.45 -5.89
N ILE A 71 7.13 0.88 -5.93
CA ILE A 71 6.79 1.74 -7.08
C ILE A 71 8.08 2.37 -7.60
N ASP A 72 8.40 2.16 -8.88
CA ASP A 72 9.63 2.66 -9.52
C ASP A 72 10.93 2.33 -8.76
N GLY A 73 10.93 1.22 -8.01
CA GLY A 73 12.07 0.76 -7.21
C GLY A 73 12.16 1.36 -5.80
N GLU A 74 11.21 2.23 -5.41
CA GLU A 74 11.11 2.80 -4.06
C GLU A 74 10.02 2.09 -3.24
N LEU A 75 10.24 1.92 -1.93
CA LEU A 75 9.23 1.41 -1.00
C LEU A 75 8.31 2.55 -0.54
N VAL A 76 7.10 2.59 -1.08
CA VAL A 76 6.09 3.62 -0.81
C VAL A 76 4.99 3.05 0.08
N SER A 77 4.49 3.85 1.04
CA SER A 77 3.37 3.42 1.87
C SER A 77 2.06 3.44 1.07
N GLU A 78 1.29 2.37 1.17
CA GLU A 78 0.00 2.27 0.48
C GLU A 78 -1.00 3.34 1.00
N ALA A 79 -0.86 3.74 2.26
CA ALA A 79 -1.70 4.75 2.90
C ALA A 79 -1.33 6.22 2.56
N GLY A 80 -0.28 6.46 1.75
CA GLY A 80 0.37 7.77 1.63
C GLY A 80 0.30 8.48 0.28
N SER A 81 0.10 7.79 -0.85
CA SER A 81 0.13 8.46 -2.16
C SER A 81 -1.17 9.20 -2.49
N SER A 82 -1.44 10.32 -1.80
CA SER A 82 -2.25 11.39 -2.36
C SER A 82 -1.48 12.02 -3.54
N PRO A 83 -2.12 12.36 -4.67
CA PRO A 83 -1.45 12.99 -5.82
C PRO A 83 -0.71 14.31 -5.50
N GLU A 84 -0.89 14.89 -4.31
CA GLU A 84 -0.13 16.06 -3.83
C GLU A 84 1.34 15.76 -3.46
N GLU A 85 1.68 14.56 -2.99
CA GLU A 85 3.06 14.24 -2.56
C GLU A 85 3.98 14.00 -3.78
N GLU A 86 3.42 13.45 -4.87
CA GLU A 86 4.04 13.29 -6.19
C GLU A 86 4.39 14.64 -6.85
N ALA A 87 3.58 15.68 -6.63
CA ALA A 87 3.80 17.01 -7.20
C ALA A 87 5.03 17.72 -6.60
N ASN A 88 5.39 17.42 -5.35
CA ASN A 88 6.56 18.00 -4.70
C ASN A 88 7.87 17.35 -5.16
N LYS A 89 7.87 16.07 -5.56
CA LYS A 89 9.08 15.39 -6.08
C LYS A 89 9.47 15.85 -7.49
N MET A 90 8.52 16.32 -8.31
CA MET A 90 8.81 16.85 -9.65
C MET A 90 9.41 18.26 -9.66
N ALA A 91 9.36 18.99 -8.53
CA ALA A 91 9.86 20.36 -8.45
C ALA A 91 11.36 20.46 -8.13
N GLU A 92 11.99 19.42 -7.57
CA GLU A 92 13.42 19.44 -7.17
C GLU A 92 14.40 18.95 -8.26
N GLY A 93 13.91 18.50 -9.42
CA GLY A 93 14.74 17.85 -10.46
C GLY A 93 15.28 18.75 -11.59
N LEU A 94 15.13 20.08 -11.52
CA LEU A 94 15.35 20.97 -12.67
C LEU A 94 16.28 22.15 -12.39
N ASP A 95 17.46 21.93 -11.81
CA ASP A 95 18.59 22.84 -12.07
C ASP A 95 19.98 22.24 -11.79
N ALA A 96 20.67 21.81 -12.85
CA ALA A 96 22.11 21.95 -13.05
C ALA A 96 22.48 21.38 -14.43
N ASN A 97 22.31 22.24 -15.44
CA ASN A 97 22.69 22.00 -16.82
C ASN A 97 24.21 21.75 -16.96
N ILE A 98 24.53 20.56 -17.47
CA ILE A 98 25.58 20.17 -18.41
C ILE A 98 26.52 21.31 -18.86
N ASP A 99 27.81 21.19 -18.53
CA ASP A 99 28.87 21.75 -19.37
C ASP A 99 29.88 20.61 -19.62
N ASP A 100 29.69 19.93 -20.74
CA ASP A 100 30.59 18.90 -21.26
C ASP A 100 31.12 19.40 -22.61
N VAL A 101 32.35 19.91 -22.61
CA VAL A 101 33.15 20.04 -23.84
C VAL A 101 34.48 19.33 -23.60
N VAL A 102 34.44 18.01 -23.77
CA VAL A 102 35.64 17.19 -23.95
C VAL A 102 36.19 17.47 -25.35
N VAL A 103 37.32 18.18 -25.42
CA VAL A 103 38.20 18.13 -26.60
C VAL A 103 39.25 17.05 -26.31
N MET A 104 39.09 15.88 -26.91
CA MET A 104 40.18 14.94 -27.12
C MET A 104 40.35 14.76 -28.63
N GLU A 105 41.50 15.14 -29.15
CA GLU A 105 42.01 14.62 -30.42
C GLU A 105 43.22 13.73 -30.13
N ASP A 106 42.94 12.43 -30.26
CA ASP A 106 43.68 11.34 -30.88
C ASP A 106 45.19 11.12 -30.68
N ALA A 107 45.47 9.82 -30.53
CA ALA A 107 46.75 9.14 -30.42
C ALA A 107 47.49 9.03 -31.75
N ASP A 108 48.83 8.93 -31.73
CA ASP A 108 49.55 8.05 -32.66
C ASP A 108 50.96 7.65 -32.17
N GLU A 109 51.39 6.50 -32.69
CA GLU A 109 52.45 5.55 -32.33
C GLU A 109 53.93 5.95 -32.57
N GLY A 110 54.84 5.17 -31.95
CA GLY A 110 56.22 4.91 -32.43
C GLY A 110 57.31 5.86 -31.92
N THR A 111 58.55 5.48 -31.60
CA THR A 111 59.38 4.31 -31.90
C THR A 111 60.64 4.34 -30.99
N THR A 112 61.17 3.13 -30.69
CA THR A 112 62.56 2.77 -30.29
C THR A 112 63.27 3.48 -29.14
#